data_AF-A0A7Y3T1Q6-F1
#
_entry.id   AF-A0A7Y3T1Q6-F1
#
_cell.length_a   1.000
_cell.length_b   1.000
_cell.length_c   1.000
_cell.angle_alpha   90.00
_cell.angle_beta   90.00
_cell.angle_gamma   90.00
#
_symmetry.space_group_name_H-M   'P 1'
#
loop_
_entity.id
_entity.type
_entity.pdbx_description
1 polymer ?
#
loop_
_entity_poly.entity_id
_entity_poly.type
_entity_poly.pdbx_seq_one_letter_code
_entity_poly.pdbx_strand_id
1 'polypeptide(L)' 'MTDFLEVKALKTFALGKDLKTRKSPPFKVEAGEARQLEAQGLVALGSKTDVIKEADGGAPENGNKPKQKAKSDGSIDKDA' A
#
# COMPACT_ATOMS: atom_id res chain seq x y z
N MET A 1 -22.90 -1.01 -11.50
CA MET A 1 -21.88 -0.42 -12.38
C MET A 1 -20.69 -0.07 -11.51
N THR A 2 -19.50 -0.56 -11.85
CA THR A 2 -18.26 -0.17 -11.16
C THR A 2 -17.82 1.18 -11.68
N ASP A 3 -17.59 2.13 -10.78
CA ASP A 3 -17.08 3.45 -11.11
C ASP A 3 -15.55 3.41 -11.17
N PHE A 4 -14.97 3.99 -12.22
CA PHE A 4 -13.52 4.01 -12.43
C PHE A 4 -13.02 5.45 -12.44
N LEU A 5 -12.01 5.72 -11.61
CA LEU A 5 -11.38 7.03 -11.49
C LEU A 5 -9.98 7.01 -12.11
N GLU A 6 -9.65 8.08 -12.82
CA GLU A 6 -8.32 8.29 -13.37
C GLU A 6 -7.40 8.86 -12.29
N VAL A 7 -6.29 8.17 -12.06
CA VAL A 7 -5.29 8.52 -11.06
C VAL A 7 -3.90 8.63 -11.69
N LYS A 8 -3.07 9.50 -11.14
CA LYS A 8 -1.67 9.69 -11.54
C LYS A 8 -0.73 9.24 -10.43
N ALA A 9 0.20 8.33 -10.73
CA ALA A 9 1.18 7.90 -9.76
C ALA A 9 2.10 9.04 -9.31
N LEU A 10 2.22 9.21 -7.99
CA LEU A 10 3.12 10.18 -7.36
C LEU A 10 4.48 9.57 -7.00
N LYS A 11 4.49 8.28 -6.66
CA LYS A 11 5.68 7.49 -6.34
C LYS A 11 5.65 6.13 -7.05
N THR A 12 6.72 5.38 -6.95
CA THR A 12 6.78 4.01 -7.49
C THR A 12 6.15 3.04 -6.51
N PHE A 13 5.18 2.26 -6.98
CA PHE A 13 4.50 1.24 -6.18
C PHE A 13 3.96 0.10 -7.06
N ALA A 14 3.80 -1.07 -6.44
CA ALA A 14 3.19 -2.22 -7.09
C ALA A 14 1.67 -2.16 -6.96
N LEU A 15 0.95 -2.32 -8.06
CA LEU A 15 -0.49 -2.45 -8.13
C LEU A 15 -0.82 -3.82 -8.72
N GLY A 16 -1.13 -4.79 -7.86
CA GLY A 16 -1.26 -6.18 -8.28
C GLY A 16 0.05 -6.72 -8.88
N LYS A 17 0.06 -6.99 -10.18
CA LYS A 17 1.25 -7.43 -10.93
C LYS A 17 1.96 -6.29 -11.67
N ASP A 18 1.36 -5.11 -11.72
CA ASP A 18 1.89 -3.96 -12.44
C ASP A 18 2.76 -3.10 -11.53
N LEU A 19 3.91 -2.64 -12.03
CA LEU A 19 4.71 -1.62 -11.35
C LEU A 19 4.34 -0.25 -11.90
N LYS A 20 3.68 0.58 -11.08
CA LYS A 20 3.36 1.97 -11.43
C LYS A 20 4.49 2.86 -10.93
N THR A 21 4.96 3.74 -11.78
CA THR A 21 6.06 4.67 -11.47
C THR A 21 5.57 6.10 -11.56
N ARG A 22 6.27 7.04 -10.94
CA ARG A 22 5.96 8.48 -11.06
C ARG A 22 5.95 9.00 -12.51
N LYS A 23 6.67 8.34 -13.41
CA LYS A 23 6.73 8.67 -14.85
C LYS A 23 5.67 7.93 -15.67
N SER A 24 4.95 6.98 -15.08
CA SER A 24 3.89 6.27 -15.77
C SER A 24 2.75 7.24 -16.11
N PRO A 25 2.08 7.06 -17.27
CA PRO A 25 0.91 7.84 -17.61
C PRO A 25 -0.21 7.63 -16.56
N PRO A 26 -1.17 8.57 -16.45
CA PRO A 26 -2.38 8.36 -15.67
C PRO A 26 -3.07 7.07 -16.08
N PHE A 27 -3.65 6.38 -15.10
CA PHE A 27 -4.34 5.10 -15.31
C PHE A 27 -5.65 5.08 -14.54
N LYS A 28 -6.58 4.24 -14.99
CA LYS A 28 -7.89 4.12 -14.37
C LYS A 28 -7.89 2.96 -13.38
N VAL A 29 -8.40 3.20 -12.19
CA VAL A 29 -8.65 2.17 -11.17
C VAL A 29 -10.05 2.32 -10.61
N GLU A 30 -10.56 1.29 -9.94
CA GLU A 30 -11.88 1.36 -9.31
C GLU A 30 -11.93 2.49 -8.29
N ALA A 31 -13.09 3.16 -8.15
CA ALA A 31 -13.25 4.30 -7.24
C ALA A 31 -12.87 3.99 -5.79
N GLY A 32 -13.11 2.76 -5.31
CA GLY A 32 -12.67 2.30 -3.99
C GLY A 32 -11.15 2.21 -3.88
N GLU A 33 -10.50 1.65 -4.89
CA GLU A 33 -9.04 1.51 -4.94
C GLU A 33 -8.34 2.86 -5.14
N ALA A 34 -8.88 3.74 -5.98
CA ALA A 34 -8.35 5.09 -6.20
C ALA A 34 -8.23 5.87 -4.88
N ARG A 35 -9.28 5.84 -4.06
CA ARG A 35 -9.31 6.50 -2.75
C ARG A 35 -8.30 5.90 -1.77
N GLN A 36 -8.11 4.57 -1.79
CA GLN A 36 -7.11 3.92 -0.95
C GLN A 36 -5.68 4.26 -1.37
N LEU A 37 -5.41 4.33 -2.68
CA LEU A 37 -4.10 4.71 -3.20
C LEU A 37 -3.80 6.19 -2.93
N GLU A 38 -4.80 7.07 -3.06
CA GLU A 38 -4.67 8.48 -2.72
C GLU A 38 -4.42 8.68 -1.22
N ALA A 39 -5.18 7.99 -0.36
CA ALA A 39 -5.01 8.07 1.09
C ALA A 39 -3.60 7.63 1.55
N GLN A 40 -2.94 6.74 0.80
CA GLN A 40 -1.56 6.33 1.02
C GLN A 40 -0.51 7.27 0.37
N GLY A 41 -0.98 8.32 -0.31
CA GLY A 41 -0.17 9.25 -1.09
C GLY A 41 0.54 8.60 -2.28
N LEU A 42 0.07 7.44 -2.76
CA LEU A 42 0.67 6.71 -3.89
C LEU A 42 0.29 7.32 -5.23
N VAL A 43 -0.94 7.84 -5.32
CA VAL A 43 -1.49 8.46 -6.52
C VAL A 43 -2.21 9.77 -6.19
N ALA A 44 -2.44 10.60 -7.20
CA ALA A 44 -3.33 11.76 -7.14
C ALA A 44 -4.51 11.57 -8.10
N LEU A 45 -5.72 11.89 -7.66
CA LEU A 45 -6.91 11.89 -8.51
C LEU A 45 -6.81 13.01 -9.57
N GLY A 46 -6.96 12.63 -10.83
CA GLY A 46 -6.80 13.52 -11.99
C GLY A 46 -7.99 14.45 -12.17
N SER A 47 -8.15 15.44 -11.29
CA SER A 47 -8.72 16.78 -11.53
C SER A 47 -9.12 17.42 -10.20
N LYS A 48 -8.31 18.37 -9.73
CA LYS A 48 -8.58 19.28 -8.59
C LYS A 48 -8.49 18.63 -7.20
N THR A 49 -7.27 18.34 -6.75
CA THR A 49 -7.01 18.28 -5.30
C THR A 49 -6.00 19.35 -4.94
N ASP A 50 -6.43 20.62 -5.05
CA ASP A 50 -6.08 21.67 -4.09
C ASP A 50 -6.77 21.30 -2.76
N VAL A 51 -6.33 20.21 -2.13
CA VAL A 51 -6.64 19.94 -0.73
C VAL A 51 -5.34 19.45 -0.14
N ILE A 52 -4.61 20.41 0.41
CA ILE A 52 -3.66 20.21 1.50
C ILE A 52 -4.44 19.42 2.55
N LYS A 53 -4.30 18.10 2.56
CA LYS A 53 -4.65 17.30 3.72
C LYS A 53 -3.35 16.82 4.32
N GLU A 54 -2.78 17.72 5.11
CA GLU A 54 -2.03 17.35 6.30
C GLU A 54 -2.91 16.40 7.11
N ALA A 55 -2.80 15.10 6.82
CA ALA A 55 -3.16 14.07 7.77
C ALA A 55 -1.83 13.56 8.30
N ASP A 56 -1.37 14.22 9.36
CA ASP A 56 -0.55 13.59 10.39
C ASP A 56 -1.20 12.24 10.74
N GLY A 57 -0.45 11.15 10.55
CA GLY A 57 -0.99 9.79 10.68
C GLY A 57 -0.13 8.80 9.93
N GLY A 58 1.03 8.50 10.50
CA GLY A 58 2.10 7.69 9.94
C GLY A 58 1.68 6.38 9.28
N ALA A 59 2.51 6.00 8.32
CA ALA A 59 2.77 4.66 7.78
C ALA A 59 1.61 3.64 7.86
N PRO A 60 1.17 3.04 6.73
CA PRO A 60 0.72 1.67 6.83
C PRO A 60 1.92 0.88 7.36
N GLU A 61 1.86 0.45 8.62
CA GLU A 61 2.61 -0.69 9.11
C GLU A 61 2.11 -1.91 8.32
N ASN A 62 2.45 -1.96 7.04
CA ASN A 62 2.55 -3.20 6.30
C ASN A 62 3.88 -3.83 6.71
N GLY A 63 3.98 -4.10 8.02
CA GLY A 63 4.99 -4.95 8.61
C GLY A 63 4.67 -6.38 8.24
N ASN A 64 4.87 -6.73 6.96
CA ASN A 64 5.15 -8.10 6.60
C ASN A 64 6.51 -8.47 7.19
N LYS A 65 6.54 -8.67 8.50
CA LYS A 65 7.57 -9.48 9.14
C LYS A 65 6.86 -10.79 9.42
N PRO A 66 7.11 -11.87 8.67
CA PRO A 66 6.83 -13.18 9.23
C PRO A 66 7.61 -13.21 10.54
N LYS A 67 6.90 -13.24 11.68
CA LYS A 67 7.50 -13.68 12.93
C LYS A 67 7.84 -15.15 12.68
N GLN A 68 8.99 -15.36 12.06
CA GLN A 68 9.71 -16.60 12.01
C GLN A 68 9.88 -16.96 13.49
N LYS A 69 8.99 -17.82 14.00
CA LYS A 69 9.17 -18.43 15.31
C LYS A 69 10.48 -19.20 15.19
N ALA A 70 11.53 -18.59 15.74
CA ALA A 70 12.79 -19.25 15.95
C ALA A 70 12.48 -20.57 16.66
N LYS A 71 12.96 -21.66 16.08
CA LYS A 71 13.08 -22.92 16.79
C LYS A 71 14.02 -22.65 17.95
N SER A 72 13.48 -22.46 19.13
CA SER A 72 14.27 -22.57 20.35
C SER A 72 14.20 -24.02 20.77
N ASP A 73 15.29 -24.69 20.45
CA ASP A 73 15.86 -25.83 21.15
C ASP A 73 15.49 -25.81 22.64
N GLY A 74 14.94 -26.93 23.10
CA GLY A 74 14.53 -27.15 24.47
C GLY A 74 14.66 -28.63 24.75
N SER A 75 15.89 -29.13 24.72
CA SER A 75 16.24 -30.37 25.40
C SER A 75 15.81 -30.28 26.85
N ILE A 76 14.83 -31.09 27.26
CA ILE A 76 14.77 -31.52 28.64
C ILE A 76 14.53 -33.03 28.66
N ASP A 77 15.64 -33.72 28.84
CA ASP A 77 15.69 -35.03 29.46
C ASP A 77 14.99 -34.93 30.81
N LYS A 78 14.00 -35.80 31.05
CA LYS A 78 13.58 -36.07 32.42
C LYS A 78 13.04 -37.49 32.60
N ASP A 79 13.95 -38.28 33.12
CA ASP A 79 13.84 -39.32 34.14
C ASP A 79 13.27 -40.70 33.76
N ALA A 80 14.10 -41.67 34.17
CA ALA A 80 13.90 -43.10 34.25
C ALA A 80 12.89 -43.50 35.34
#